data_AF-A0A072NF14-F1
#
_entry.id   AF-A0A072NF14-F1
#
_cell.length_a   1.000
_cell.length_b   1.000
_cell.length_c   1.000
_cell.angle_alpha   90.00
_cell.angle_beta   90.00
_cell.angle_gamma   90.00
#
_symmetry.space_group_name_H-M   'P 1'
#
loop_
_entity.id
_entity.type
_entity.pdbx_description
1 polymer ?
#
loop_
_entity_poly.entity_id
_entity_poly.type
_entity_poly.pdbx_seq_one_letter_code
_entity_poly.pdbx_strand_id
1 'polypeptide(L)'
;LAGVLPGVALCIMYMIYIYFYAKKHHLETDNKKKITMKEFLSSFKDAILALILPVIIIGGIRMGIFSATEAGAIAVLYALILGLLVYREMKIKHLMQALLETAHTAASILIIIGAGSAFGWALTLEQVPQKMTELMVGNIASPTMFFIVVLVFLLIVGMFVEGNVSIIILTPLFMPMLMQYGIDPSISESSSLSV
;
A
#
# COMPACT_ATOMS: atom_id res chain seq x y z
N LEU A 1 -5.14 4.84 11.72
CA LEU A 1 -6.45 4.16 11.65
C LEU A 1 -7.04 4.09 10.24
N ALA A 2 -6.63 4.97 9.32
CA ALA A 2 -7.21 5.11 7.97
C ALA A 2 -7.23 3.83 7.10
N GLY A 3 -6.33 2.86 7.31
CA GLY A 3 -6.28 1.61 6.51
C GLY A 3 -7.13 0.44 7.02
N VAL A 4 -7.51 0.43 8.30
CA VAL A 4 -8.28 -0.70 8.88
C VAL A 4 -9.70 -0.70 8.34
N LEU A 5 -10.32 0.49 8.26
CA LEU A 5 -11.68 0.67 7.75
C LEU A 5 -11.84 0.17 6.29
N PRO A 6 -11.01 0.58 5.31
CA PRO A 6 -11.08 0.04 3.96
C PRO A 6 -10.73 -1.45 3.91
N GLY A 7 -9.82 -1.94 4.77
CA GLY A 7 -9.51 -3.37 4.85
C GLY A 7 -10.70 -4.24 5.26
N VAL A 8 -11.43 -3.83 6.31
CA VAL A 8 -12.65 -4.54 6.75
C VAL A 8 -13.75 -4.42 5.70
N ALA A 9 -13.92 -3.23 5.10
CA ALA A 9 -14.89 -3.04 4.03
C ALA A 9 -14.61 -3.97 2.83
N LEU A 10 -13.36 -4.05 2.37
CA LEU A 10 -12.95 -4.97 1.30
C LEU A 10 -13.16 -6.44 1.69
N CYS A 11 -12.85 -6.81 2.92
CA CYS A 11 -13.09 -8.17 3.41
C CYS A 11 -14.57 -8.56 3.31
N ILE A 12 -15.47 -7.69 3.79
CA ILE A 12 -16.92 -7.90 3.71
C ILE A 12 -17.39 -7.93 2.25
N MET A 13 -16.90 -7.01 1.41
CA MET A 13 -17.24 -6.99 -0.02
C MET A 13 -16.81 -8.27 -0.73
N TYR A 14 -15.62 -8.80 -0.44
CA TYR A 14 -15.15 -10.06 -1.01
C TYR A 14 -15.98 -11.25 -0.52
N MET A 15 -16.34 -11.31 0.76
CA MET A 15 -17.22 -12.37 1.28
C MET A 15 -18.57 -12.39 0.54
N ILE A 16 -19.17 -11.20 0.35
CA ILE A 16 -20.42 -11.05 -0.40
C ILE A 16 -20.24 -11.44 -1.87
N TYR A 17 -19.17 -10.95 -2.52
CA TYR A 17 -18.88 -11.25 -3.92
C TYR A 17 -18.68 -12.74 -4.16
N ILE A 18 -17.85 -13.41 -3.34
CA ILE A 18 -17.58 -14.85 -3.45
C ILE A 18 -18.87 -15.65 -3.23
N TYR A 19 -19.72 -15.27 -2.28
CA TYR A 19 -21.01 -15.93 -2.07
C TYR A 19 -21.90 -15.89 -3.33
N PHE A 20 -22.05 -14.70 -3.93
CA PHE A 20 -22.84 -14.56 -5.16
C PHE A 20 -22.19 -15.23 -6.37
N TYR A 21 -20.87 -15.14 -6.50
CA TYR A 21 -20.11 -15.78 -7.56
C TYR A 21 -20.25 -17.30 -7.50
N ALA A 22 -20.07 -17.91 -6.33
CA ALA A 22 -20.23 -19.35 -6.13
C ALA A 22 -21.66 -19.80 -6.42
N LYS A 23 -22.67 -19.04 -5.98
CA LYS A 23 -24.07 -19.32 -6.28
C LYS A 23 -24.39 -19.22 -7.78
N LYS A 24 -23.81 -18.24 -8.48
CA LYS A 24 -24.02 -18.00 -9.91
C LYS A 24 -23.34 -19.06 -10.80
N HIS A 25 -22.15 -19.51 -10.42
CA HIS A 25 -21.36 -20.46 -11.20
C HIS A 25 -21.52 -21.91 -10.79
N HIS A 26 -22.45 -22.22 -9.87
CA HIS A 26 -22.70 -23.57 -9.36
C HIS A 26 -21.40 -24.30 -8.96
N LEU A 27 -20.46 -23.57 -8.35
CA LEU A 27 -19.22 -24.18 -7.86
C LEU A 27 -19.59 -25.32 -6.91
N GLU A 28 -19.07 -26.51 -7.17
CA GLU A 28 -19.28 -27.66 -6.31
C GLU A 28 -18.66 -27.37 -4.95
N THR A 29 -19.47 -26.92 -4.00
CA THR A 29 -19.06 -26.90 -2.60
C THR A 29 -18.98 -28.34 -2.15
N ASP A 30 -17.76 -28.77 -1.82
CA ASP A 30 -17.35 -30.16 -1.52
C ASP A 30 -18.17 -30.86 -0.42
N ASN A 31 -19.08 -30.16 0.26
CA ASN A 31 -19.98 -30.75 1.23
C ASN A 31 -21.37 -30.09 1.21
N LYS A 32 -22.39 -30.85 0.77
CA LYS A 32 -23.83 -30.52 0.94
C LYS A 32 -24.30 -30.58 2.41
N LYS A 33 -23.42 -30.86 3.37
CA LYS A 33 -23.73 -30.85 4.81
C LYS A 33 -23.67 -29.42 5.33
N LYS A 34 -24.70 -28.98 6.04
CA LYS A 34 -24.65 -27.76 6.85
C LYS A 34 -23.46 -27.88 7.80
N ILE A 35 -22.53 -26.93 7.71
CA ILE A 35 -21.36 -26.86 8.59
C ILE A 35 -21.87 -26.82 10.03
N THR A 36 -21.43 -27.78 10.85
CA THR A 36 -21.79 -27.83 12.26
C THR A 36 -20.94 -26.82 13.03
N MET A 37 -21.46 -26.19 14.09
CA MET A 37 -20.69 -25.24 14.91
C MET A 37 -19.34 -25.81 15.41
N LYS A 38 -19.28 -27.12 15.62
CA LYS A 38 -18.05 -27.83 15.97
C LYS A 38 -17.00 -27.83 14.85
N GLU A 39 -17.42 -28.01 13.60
CA GLU A 39 -16.54 -27.97 12.43
C GLU A 39 -16.04 -26.54 12.19
N PHE A 40 -16.93 -25.55 12.33
CA PHE A 40 -16.55 -24.14 12.26
C PHE A 40 -15.48 -23.77 13.31
N LEU A 41 -15.67 -24.16 14.58
CA LEU A 41 -14.68 -23.91 15.62
C LEU A 41 -13.36 -24.65 15.39
N SER A 42 -13.40 -25.85 14.80
CA SER A 42 -12.19 -26.60 14.46
C SER A 42 -11.39 -25.88 13.37
N SER A 43 -12.03 -25.56 12.25
CA SER A 43 -11.37 -24.83 11.16
C SER A 43 -10.91 -23.43 11.56
N PHE A 44 -11.66 -22.76 12.45
CA PHE A 44 -11.25 -21.48 13.00
C PHE A 44 -9.97 -21.60 13.83
N LYS A 45 -9.85 -22.65 14.65
CA LYS A 45 -8.62 -22.91 15.41
C LYS A 45 -7.43 -23.17 14.51
N ASP A 46 -7.63 -23.91 13.42
CA ASP A 46 -6.57 -24.16 12.44
C ASP A 46 -6.14 -22.85 11.75
N ALA A 47 -7.06 -21.93 11.50
CA ALA A 47 -6.78 -20.63 10.89
C ALA A 47 -6.17 -19.58 11.83
N ILE A 48 -6.19 -19.77 13.16
CA ILE A 48 -5.68 -18.79 14.14
C ILE A 48 -4.22 -18.46 13.87
N LEU A 49 -3.39 -19.45 13.54
CA LEU A 49 -1.97 -19.23 13.26
C LEU A 49 -1.78 -18.29 12.05
N ALA A 50 -2.55 -18.49 10.98
CA ALA A 50 -2.51 -17.57 9.84
C ALA A 50 -3.00 -16.15 10.21
N LEU A 51 -3.99 -16.04 11.10
CA LEU A 51 -4.57 -14.76 11.52
C LEU A 51 -3.65 -13.93 12.45
N ILE A 52 -2.66 -14.57 13.09
CA ILE A 52 -1.67 -13.89 13.93
C ILE A 52 -0.72 -13.02 13.07
N LEU A 53 -0.51 -13.37 11.80
CA LEU A 53 0.45 -12.69 10.93
C LEU A 53 0.16 -11.17 10.77
N PRO A 54 -1.06 -10.72 10.42
CA PRO A 54 -1.40 -9.29 10.41
C PRO A 54 -1.14 -8.59 11.76
N VAL A 55 -1.35 -9.27 12.88
CA VAL A 55 -1.11 -8.71 14.22
C VAL A 55 0.39 -8.54 14.47
N ILE A 56 1.22 -9.51 14.06
CA ILE A 56 2.69 -9.40 14.13
C ILE A 56 3.17 -8.20 13.30
N ILE A 57 2.67 -8.06 12.07
CA ILE A 57 3.10 -6.98 11.17
C ILE A 57 2.67 -5.62 11.73
N ILE A 58 1.37 -5.43 11.99
CA ILE A 58 0.85 -4.13 12.44
C ILE A 58 1.38 -3.79 13.83
N GLY A 59 1.43 -4.77 14.74
CA GLY A 59 1.96 -4.59 16.09
C GLY A 59 3.45 -4.31 16.09
N GLY A 60 4.23 -5.05 15.30
CA GLY A 60 5.68 -4.86 15.17
C GLY A 60 6.05 -3.49 14.64
N ILE A 61 5.35 -3.02 13.60
CA ILE A 61 5.55 -1.67 13.05
C ILE A 61 5.13 -0.60 14.07
N ARG A 62 3.93 -0.70 14.64
CA ARG A 62 3.40 0.31 15.59
C ARG A 62 4.22 0.43 16.87
N MET A 63 4.85 -0.66 17.31
CA MET A 63 5.69 -0.67 18.50
C MET A 63 7.13 -0.27 18.19
N GLY A 64 7.47 0.06 16.94
CA GLY A 64 8.80 0.46 16.51
C GLY A 64 9.84 -0.68 16.56
N ILE A 65 9.39 -1.94 16.61
CA ILE A 65 10.28 -3.10 16.69
C ILE A 65 10.90 -3.37 15.31
N PHE A 66 10.11 -3.20 14.25
CA PHE A 66 10.55 -3.41 12.86
C PHE A 66 9.97 -2.34 11.96
N SER A 67 10.74 -1.92 10.95
CA SER A 67 10.25 -1.11 9.84
C SER A 67 9.36 -1.92 8.88
N ALA A 68 8.68 -1.24 7.96
CA ALA A 68 7.78 -1.90 7.00
C ALA A 68 8.48 -2.96 6.13
N THR A 69 9.74 -2.72 5.75
CA THR A 69 10.54 -3.65 4.95
C THR A 69 10.96 -4.88 5.76
N GLU A 70 11.38 -4.69 7.01
CA GLU A 70 11.71 -5.77 7.94
C GLU A 70 10.47 -6.60 8.32
N ALA A 71 9.33 -5.95 8.55
CA ALA A 71 8.06 -6.62 8.80
C ALA A 71 7.65 -7.53 7.64
N GLY A 72 7.94 -7.13 6.40
CA GLY A 72 7.80 -7.98 5.22
C GLY A 72 8.67 -9.24 5.28
N ALA A 73 9.95 -9.11 5.65
CA ALA A 73 10.85 -10.25 5.80
C ALA A 73 10.38 -11.22 6.91
N ILE A 74 9.93 -10.68 8.05
CA ILE A 74 9.34 -11.47 9.13
C ILE A 74 8.07 -12.18 8.66
N ALA A 75 7.23 -11.51 7.86
CA ALA A 75 6.01 -12.12 7.32
C ALA A 75 6.31 -13.30 6.39
N VAL A 76 7.32 -13.17 5.52
CA VAL A 76 7.78 -14.27 4.65
C VAL A 76 8.33 -15.42 5.48
N LEU A 77 9.19 -15.13 6.47
CA LEU A 77 9.73 -16.16 7.36
C LEU A 77 8.61 -16.90 8.11
N TYR A 78 7.63 -16.17 8.62
CA TYR A 78 6.46 -16.74 9.30
C TYR A 78 5.63 -17.62 8.37
N ALA A 79 5.36 -17.16 7.15
CA ALA A 79 4.64 -17.93 6.13
C ALA A 79 5.38 -19.22 5.75
N LEU A 80 6.72 -19.17 5.63
CA LEU A 80 7.55 -20.35 5.37
C LEU A 80 7.49 -21.36 6.51
N ILE A 81 7.58 -20.90 7.76
CA ILE A 81 7.46 -21.76 8.95
C ILE A 81 6.10 -22.45 8.96
N LEU A 82 5.01 -21.70 8.75
CA LEU A 82 3.67 -22.28 8.71
C LEU A 82 3.50 -23.27 7.55
N GLY A 83 3.89 -22.89 6.34
CA GLY A 83 3.71 -23.70 5.14
C GLY A 83 4.55 -24.98 5.14
N LEU A 84 5.79 -24.93 5.63
CA LEU A 84 6.72 -26.06 5.60
C LEU A 84 6.64 -26.95 6.85
N LEU A 85 6.51 -26.36 8.05
CA LEU A 85 6.65 -27.10 9.31
C LEU A 85 5.31 -27.41 9.97
N VAL A 86 4.35 -26.46 9.93
CA VAL A 86 3.06 -26.59 10.62
C VAL A 86 2.04 -27.30 9.74
N TYR A 87 1.63 -26.69 8.62
CA TYR A 87 0.67 -27.28 7.70
C TYR A 87 1.29 -28.35 6.81
N ARG A 88 2.60 -28.24 6.52
CA ARG A 88 3.37 -29.17 5.67
C ARG A 88 2.79 -29.34 4.26
N GLU A 89 2.06 -28.34 3.78
CA GLU A 89 1.44 -28.32 2.46
C GLU A 89 2.40 -27.75 1.40
N MET A 90 3.44 -27.01 1.81
CA MET A 90 4.37 -26.36 0.90
C MET A 90 5.55 -27.28 0.54
N LYS A 91 5.90 -27.31 -0.75
CA LYS A 91 7.06 -28.01 -1.32
C LYS A 91 8.06 -26.97 -1.84
N ILE A 92 9.34 -27.34 -1.94
CA ILE A 92 10.40 -26.47 -2.50
C ILE A 92 10.02 -25.93 -3.89
N LYS A 93 9.33 -26.73 -4.71
CA LYS A 93 8.85 -26.27 -6.03
C LYS A 93 7.87 -25.09 -5.93
N HIS A 94 6.97 -25.10 -4.94
CA HIS A 94 6.03 -24.00 -4.70
C HIS A 94 6.76 -22.74 -4.25
N LEU A 95 7.85 -22.89 -3.46
CA LEU A 95 8.70 -21.75 -3.10
C LEU A 95 9.38 -21.13 -4.33
N MET A 96 9.97 -21.95 -5.22
CA MET A 96 10.58 -21.43 -6.45
C MET A 96 9.55 -20.73 -7.35
N GLN A 97 8.36 -21.31 -7.48
CA GLN A 97 7.29 -20.68 -8.25
C GLN A 97 6.87 -19.34 -7.65
N ALA A 98 6.67 -19.27 -6.33
CA ALA A 98 6.33 -18.02 -5.65
C ALA A 98 7.42 -16.94 -5.81
N LEU A 99 8.69 -17.32 -5.75
CA LEU A 99 9.80 -16.38 -6.00
C LEU A 99 9.82 -15.88 -7.43
N LEU A 100 9.59 -16.74 -8.43
CA LEU A 100 9.52 -16.34 -9.83
C LEU A 100 8.34 -15.39 -10.09
N GLU A 101 7.15 -15.70 -9.57
CA GLU A 101 5.97 -14.83 -9.69
C GLU A 101 6.20 -13.47 -9.01
N THR A 102 6.83 -13.49 -7.83
CA THR A 102 7.20 -12.26 -7.11
C THR A 102 8.22 -11.44 -7.91
N ALA A 103 9.25 -12.09 -8.47
CA ALA A 103 10.27 -11.43 -9.28
C ALA A 103 9.69 -10.83 -10.57
N HIS A 104 8.78 -11.54 -11.26
CA HIS A 104 8.09 -11.00 -12.44
C HIS A 104 7.25 -9.77 -12.10
N THR A 105 6.50 -9.84 -11.00
CA THR A 105 5.68 -8.71 -10.55
C THR A 105 6.58 -7.52 -10.18
N ALA A 106 7.63 -7.75 -9.40
CA ALA A 106 8.59 -6.71 -9.03
C ALA A 106 9.28 -6.10 -10.26
N ALA A 107 9.71 -6.90 -11.22
CA ALA A 107 10.33 -6.42 -12.46
C ALA A 107 9.39 -5.49 -13.24
N SER A 108 8.11 -5.85 -13.38
CA SER A 108 7.13 -5.01 -14.05
C SER A 108 6.97 -3.64 -13.38
N ILE A 109 6.94 -3.62 -12.04
CA ILE A 109 6.84 -2.41 -11.23
C ILE A 109 8.12 -1.57 -11.38
N LEU A 110 9.29 -2.20 -11.31
CA LEU A 110 10.58 -1.50 -11.44
C LEU A 110 10.78 -0.84 -12.81
N ILE A 111 10.26 -1.44 -13.89
CA ILE A 111 10.28 -0.82 -15.22
C ILE A 111 9.42 0.45 -15.24
N ILE A 112 8.22 0.39 -14.66
CA ILE A 112 7.32 1.56 -14.55
C ILE A 112 7.99 2.65 -13.72
N ILE A 113 8.58 2.29 -12.57
CA ILE A 113 9.34 3.21 -11.72
C ILE A 113 10.50 3.84 -12.49
N GLY A 114 11.27 3.05 -13.25
CA GLY A 114 12.39 3.55 -14.06
C GLY A 114 11.95 4.57 -15.10
N ALA A 115 10.88 4.28 -15.85
CA ALA A 115 10.31 5.20 -16.83
C ALA A 115 9.76 6.49 -16.16
N GLY A 116 9.05 6.34 -15.05
CA GLY A 116 8.53 7.46 -14.26
C GLY A 116 9.63 8.33 -13.65
N SER A 117 10.76 7.73 -13.26
CA SER A 117 11.92 8.45 -12.73
C SER A 117 12.60 9.28 -13.83
N ALA A 118 12.76 8.73 -15.03
CA ALA A 118 13.28 9.48 -16.18
C ALA A 118 12.36 10.66 -16.55
N PHE A 119 11.03 10.44 -16.51
CA PHE A 119 10.04 11.50 -16.72
C PHE A 119 10.10 12.58 -15.63
N GLY A 120 10.18 12.20 -14.35
CA GLY A 120 10.32 13.14 -13.23
C GLY A 120 11.59 13.99 -13.34
N TRP A 121 12.70 13.38 -13.77
CA TRP A 121 13.94 14.12 -14.06
C TRP A 121 13.77 15.10 -15.23
N ALA A 122 13.11 14.69 -16.33
CA ALA A 122 12.83 15.57 -17.46
C ALA A 122 11.95 16.78 -17.06
N LEU A 123 10.90 16.57 -16.25
CA LEU A 123 10.07 17.67 -15.73
C LEU A 123 10.88 18.66 -14.88
N THR A 124 11.85 18.14 -14.12
CA THR A 124 12.75 18.95 -13.28
C THR A 124 13.70 19.77 -14.16
N LEU A 125 14.24 19.19 -15.23
CA LEU A 125 15.08 19.91 -16.19
C LEU A 125 14.32 21.05 -16.88
N GLU A 126 13.08 20.81 -17.28
CA GLU A 126 12.22 21.81 -17.92
C GLU A 126 11.65 22.85 -16.96
N GLN A 127 11.96 22.70 -15.65
CA GLN A 127 11.48 23.56 -14.57
C GLN A 127 9.94 23.66 -14.54
N VAL A 128 9.24 22.59 -14.96
CA VAL A 128 7.77 22.57 -14.99
C VAL A 128 7.19 22.84 -13.60
N PRO A 129 7.68 22.19 -12.53
CA PRO A 129 7.17 22.44 -11.19
C PRO A 129 7.37 23.89 -10.70
N GLN A 130 8.52 24.52 -11.02
CA GLN A 130 8.84 25.92 -10.68
C GLN A 130 7.94 26.90 -11.44
N LYS A 131 7.72 26.68 -12.74
CA LYS A 131 6.83 27.53 -13.54
C LYS A 131 5.38 27.46 -13.06
N MET A 132 4.91 26.27 -12.67
CA MET A 132 3.58 26.11 -12.06
C MET A 132 3.46 26.88 -10.74
N THR A 133 4.49 26.78 -9.91
CA THR A 133 4.62 27.50 -8.63
C THR A 133 4.53 29.02 -8.84
N GLU A 134 5.28 29.59 -9.78
CA GLU A 134 5.24 31.02 -10.10
C GLU A 134 3.87 31.49 -10.59
N LEU A 135 3.23 30.70 -11.47
CA LEU A 135 1.87 31.00 -11.96
C LEU A 135 0.84 31.00 -10.84
N MET A 136 0.99 30.13 -9.83
CA MET A 136 0.09 30.06 -8.68
C MET A 136 0.23 31.30 -7.79
N VAL A 137 1.45 31.72 -7.44
CA VAL A 137 1.70 32.90 -6.59
C VAL A 137 1.14 34.19 -7.22
N GLY A 138 1.15 34.29 -8.54
CA GLY A 138 0.62 35.46 -9.25
C GLY A 138 -0.91 35.54 -9.35
N ASN A 139 -1.63 34.42 -9.22
CA ASN A 139 -3.06 34.35 -9.55
C ASN A 139 -3.96 33.79 -8.43
N ILE A 140 -3.40 33.16 -7.40
CA ILE A 140 -4.17 32.50 -6.35
C ILE A 140 -4.00 33.29 -5.05
N ALA A 141 -5.10 33.80 -4.50
CA ALA A 141 -5.08 34.56 -3.23
C ALA A 141 -5.54 33.72 -2.02
N SER A 142 -6.16 32.55 -2.25
CA SER A 142 -6.74 31.71 -1.20
C SER A 142 -5.88 30.46 -0.92
N PRO A 143 -5.47 30.23 0.34
CA PRO A 143 -4.73 29.03 0.74
C PRO A 143 -5.44 27.71 0.40
N THR A 144 -6.78 27.69 0.46
CA THR A 144 -7.57 26.50 0.13
C THR A 144 -7.49 26.17 -1.36
N MET A 145 -7.56 27.19 -2.22
CA MET A 145 -7.45 27.01 -3.66
C MET A 145 -6.05 26.54 -4.04
N PHE A 146 -5.01 27.06 -3.38
CA PHE A 146 -3.63 26.57 -3.52
C PHE A 146 -3.53 25.07 -3.25
N PHE A 147 -4.05 24.58 -2.12
CA PHE A 147 -4.04 23.15 -1.79
C PHE A 147 -4.75 22.28 -2.84
N ILE A 148 -5.90 22.72 -3.35
CA ILE A 148 -6.64 21.96 -4.37
C ILE A 148 -5.80 21.83 -5.65
N VAL A 149 -5.19 22.93 -6.12
CA VAL A 149 -4.40 22.87 -7.35
C VAL A 149 -3.13 22.05 -7.16
N VAL A 150 -2.43 22.21 -6.02
CA VAL A 150 -1.24 21.39 -5.69
C VAL A 150 -1.61 19.92 -5.57
N LEU A 151 -2.73 19.58 -4.94
CA LEU A 151 -3.19 18.20 -4.81
C LEU A 151 -3.53 17.59 -6.17
N VAL A 152 -4.24 18.33 -7.04
CA VAL A 152 -4.53 17.87 -8.41
C VAL A 152 -3.24 17.70 -9.22
N PHE A 153 -2.30 18.64 -9.12
CA PHE A 153 -0.99 18.53 -9.75
C PHE A 153 -0.21 17.32 -9.25
N LEU A 154 -0.10 17.14 -7.93
CA LEU A 154 0.56 16.00 -7.30
C LEU A 154 -0.11 14.68 -7.65
N LEU A 155 -1.44 14.66 -7.82
CA LEU A 155 -2.16 13.48 -8.28
C LEU A 155 -1.77 13.14 -9.72
N ILE A 156 -1.80 14.12 -10.63
CA ILE A 156 -1.41 13.90 -12.03
C ILE A 156 0.04 13.45 -12.12
N VAL A 157 0.96 14.15 -11.46
CA VAL A 157 2.39 13.80 -11.47
C VAL A 157 2.63 12.45 -10.80
N GLY A 158 2.01 12.18 -9.66
CA GLY A 158 2.14 10.92 -8.92
C GLY A 158 1.53 9.71 -9.62
N MET A 159 0.69 9.89 -10.64
CA MET A 159 0.25 8.79 -11.50
C MET A 159 1.37 8.30 -12.43
N PHE A 160 2.32 9.16 -12.80
CA PHE A 160 3.41 8.83 -13.72
C PHE A 160 4.76 8.68 -13.03
N VAL A 161 4.98 9.42 -11.93
CA VAL A 161 6.25 9.49 -11.21
C VAL A 161 6.16 8.70 -9.92
N GLU A 162 7.26 8.02 -9.60
CA GLU A 162 7.39 7.28 -8.35
C GLU A 162 7.29 8.23 -7.13
N GLY A 163 6.62 7.76 -6.07
CA GLY A 163 6.25 8.60 -4.93
C GLY A 163 7.45 9.15 -4.16
N ASN A 164 8.49 8.34 -3.94
CA ASN A 164 9.70 8.75 -3.23
C ASN A 164 10.47 9.83 -4.02
N VAL A 165 10.64 9.65 -5.34
CA VAL A 165 11.21 10.65 -6.25
C VAL A 165 10.40 11.95 -6.20
N SER A 166 9.07 11.85 -6.23
CA SER A 166 8.18 13.01 -6.16
C SER A 166 8.36 13.79 -4.86
N ILE A 167 8.44 13.11 -3.72
CA ILE A 167 8.66 13.76 -2.41
C ILE A 167 10.00 14.50 -2.40
N ILE A 168 11.08 13.87 -2.85
CA ILE A 168 12.42 14.46 -2.82
C ILE A 168 12.50 15.74 -3.67
N ILE A 169 11.84 15.74 -4.84
CA ILE A 169 11.91 16.86 -5.80
C ILE A 169 10.88 17.95 -5.47
N LEU A 170 9.63 17.57 -5.22
CA LEU A 170 8.52 18.51 -5.13
C LEU A 170 8.40 19.15 -3.74
N THR A 171 8.82 18.49 -2.67
CA THR A 171 8.75 19.05 -1.31
C THR A 171 9.54 20.36 -1.16
N PRO A 172 10.86 20.42 -1.44
CA PRO A 172 11.62 21.66 -1.28
C PRO A 172 11.15 22.77 -2.22
N LEU A 173 10.49 22.41 -3.31
CA LEU A 173 9.91 23.34 -4.27
C LEU A 173 8.62 23.98 -3.76
N PHE A 174 7.71 23.19 -3.18
CA PHE A 174 6.43 23.70 -2.66
C PHE A 174 6.58 24.38 -1.29
N MET A 175 7.63 24.04 -0.53
CA MET A 175 7.92 24.60 0.78
C MET A 175 7.96 26.14 0.85
N PRO A 176 8.70 26.87 -0.01
CA PRO A 176 8.72 28.33 0.03
C PRO A 176 7.34 28.97 -0.24
N MET A 177 6.46 28.31 -0.99
CA MET A 177 5.09 28.79 -1.22
C MET A 177 4.19 28.58 -0.01
N LEU A 178 4.29 27.44 0.67
CA LEU A 178 3.54 27.18 1.89
C LEU A 178 3.80 28.28 2.93
N MET A 179 5.06 28.70 3.06
CA MET A 179 5.45 29.80 3.95
C MET A 179 4.83 31.15 3.54
N GLN A 180 4.67 31.45 2.25
CA GLN A 180 4.00 32.67 1.78
C GLN A 180 2.50 32.70 2.12
N TYR A 181 1.83 31.55 2.09
CA TYR A 181 0.42 31.43 2.50
C TYR A 181 0.24 31.30 4.02
N GLY A 182 1.32 31.49 4.82
CA GLY A 182 1.29 31.41 6.28
C GLY A 182 1.09 30.00 6.81
N ILE A 183 1.38 28.98 5.99
CA ILE A 183 1.27 27.57 6.36
C ILE A 183 2.63 27.12 6.88
N ASP A 184 2.66 26.78 8.15
CA ASP A 184 3.88 26.33 8.82
C ASP A 184 4.29 24.94 8.28
N PRO A 185 5.50 24.79 7.69
CA PRO A 185 5.97 23.51 7.14
C PRO A 185 6.10 22.40 8.20
N SER A 186 6.12 22.75 9.50
CA SER A 186 6.11 21.78 10.61
C SER A 186 4.84 20.91 10.68
N ILE A 187 3.73 21.35 10.05
CA ILE A 187 2.49 20.57 9.97
C ILE A 187 2.71 19.28 9.16
N SER A 188 3.57 19.28 8.12
CA SER A 188 3.88 18.06 7.38
C SER A 188 4.86 17.12 8.10
N GLU A 189 5.83 17.67 8.83
CA GLU A 189 6.82 16.85 9.56
C GLU A 189 6.23 16.12 10.77
N SER A 190 5.25 16.71 11.46
CA SER A 190 4.55 16.05 12.58
C SER A 190 3.79 14.78 12.15
N SER A 191 3.42 14.67 10.87
CA SER A 191 2.75 13.49 10.31
C SER A 191 3.72 12.38 9.90
N SER A 192 4.95 12.72 9.46
CA SER A 192 5.98 11.75 9.08
C SER A 192 6.81 11.23 10.26
N LEU A 193 6.81 11.92 11.40
CA LEU A 193 7.47 11.51 12.64
C LEU A 193 6.56 10.71 13.60
N SER A 194 5.34 10.35 13.15
CA SER A 194 4.37 9.57 13.92
C SER A 194 4.11 8.17 13.35
N VAL A 195 5.06 7.63 12.59
CA VAL A 195 5.11 6.21 12.17
C VAL A 195 6.44 5.60 12.61
#